data_AF-A0A842ZN03-F1
#
_entry.id   AF-A0A842ZN03-F1
#
_cell.length_a   1.000
_cell.length_b   1.000
_cell.length_c   1.000
_cell.angle_alpha   90.00
_cell.angle_beta   90.00
_cell.angle_gamma   90.00
#
_symmetry.space_group_name_H-M   'P 1'
#
loop_
_entity.id
_entity.type
_entity.pdbx_description
1 polymer ?
#
loop_
_entity_poly.entity_id
_entity_poly.type
_entity_poly.pdbx_seq_one_letter_code
_entity_poly.pdbx_strand_id
1 'polypeptide(L)'
;MSGSNSFGSVNNVKGVDSSESFDMLICLSPQYVNNFLINIAVNKYIDAVKNDVGWNTKIIKITSEMNDFRKIDQVIESYYDKYSIKACIMVGEDIDTAKCADWDYLEAPSTTPWETIGGESRYYFDENGDVHSSGGTGNYSIDICISLLYPTHECSFPLKVMQIVRAFYKFSKNRDIFYSGDILAFADSEDSTSERSTREVCESMKKLGNLYYKEDPTNFEVLMSLSNSYSIYYVFGHSNPSLTDVSYDEVQEREGLFYARYIDILKVPFFMAGGCYVDGWWSDYKENNRLDPSIRKIWYGSRIFTSKYVRVMVLGFPSQTAGSNYNGTWTPYQNFIVNALPDLTSGKTLAESMIGKTYYYNDDQKVFGDPTFHFHIVK
;
A
#
# COMPACT_ATOMS: atom_id res chain seq x y z
N MET A 1 17.40 -69.86 23.20
CA MET A 1 17.29 -69.38 21.80
C MET A 1 16.38 -68.16 21.81
N SER A 2 16.74 -67.16 21.00
CA SER A 2 16.13 -65.83 20.81
C SER A 2 16.04 -64.93 22.05
N GLY A 3 17.04 -64.06 22.20
CA GLY A 3 16.92 -62.85 23.00
C GLY A 3 16.46 -61.65 22.17
N SER A 4 16.15 -60.56 22.86
CA SER A 4 16.28 -59.20 22.33
C SER A 4 16.47 -58.23 23.51
N ASN A 5 17.58 -57.48 23.43
CA ASN A 5 17.85 -56.29 24.21
C ASN A 5 17.12 -55.09 23.56
N SER A 6 16.57 -54.18 24.37
CA SER A 6 16.52 -52.75 24.05
C SER A 6 16.58 -51.97 25.37
N PHE A 7 17.75 -51.43 25.74
CA PHE A 7 18.20 -50.06 25.47
C PHE A 7 17.17 -48.95 25.80
N GLY A 8 17.34 -48.39 26.99
CA GLY A 8 17.52 -46.94 27.21
C GLY A 8 16.32 -46.02 27.01
N SER A 9 15.58 -45.76 28.08
CA SER A 9 14.78 -44.53 28.20
C SER A 9 15.71 -43.35 28.51
N VAL A 10 16.02 -42.56 27.50
CA VAL A 10 16.63 -41.23 27.68
C VAL A 10 15.93 -40.27 26.72
N ASN A 11 15.54 -39.11 27.27
CA ASN A 11 14.95 -37.92 26.62
C ASN A 11 13.43 -37.91 26.42
N ASN A 12 12.69 -37.65 27.50
CA ASN A 12 11.55 -36.73 27.36
C ASN A 12 12.13 -35.32 27.21
N VAL A 13 12.29 -34.95 25.94
CA VAL A 13 12.57 -33.60 25.47
C VAL A 13 11.53 -32.66 26.09
N LYS A 14 12.02 -31.58 26.70
CA LYS A 14 11.24 -30.43 27.16
C LYS A 14 10.20 -30.07 26.10
N GLY A 15 8.97 -29.81 26.55
CA GLY A 15 7.86 -29.38 25.71
C GLY A 15 8.30 -28.34 24.69
N VAL A 16 7.98 -28.62 23.43
CA VAL A 16 8.07 -27.66 22.34
C VAL A 16 7.04 -26.57 22.64
N ASP A 17 7.50 -25.33 22.82
CA ASP A 17 6.64 -24.15 22.98
C ASP A 17 5.65 -24.08 21.82
N SER A 18 4.37 -24.24 22.13
CA SER A 18 3.25 -24.21 21.19
C SER A 18 2.66 -22.81 21.04
N SER A 19 3.46 -21.74 21.07
CA SER A 19 2.95 -20.38 21.30
C SER A 19 3.36 -19.28 20.30
N GLU A 20 4.04 -19.60 19.20
CA GLU A 20 4.33 -18.57 18.18
C GLU A 20 3.11 -18.37 17.25
N SER A 21 2.34 -17.31 17.49
CA SER A 21 1.41 -16.74 16.50
C SER A 21 2.13 -15.64 15.70
N PHE A 22 1.75 -15.41 14.45
CA PHE A 22 2.26 -14.32 13.62
C PHE A 22 1.11 -13.42 13.16
N ASP A 23 1.31 -12.10 13.25
CA ASP A 23 0.36 -11.07 12.81
C ASP A 23 0.78 -10.47 11.46
N MET A 24 2.07 -10.52 11.12
CA MET A 24 2.59 -9.90 9.90
C MET A 24 3.68 -10.74 9.24
N LEU A 25 3.72 -10.70 7.92
CA LEU A 25 4.82 -11.23 7.11
C LEU A 25 5.66 -10.10 6.50
N ILE A 26 6.95 -10.35 6.34
CA ILE A 26 7.85 -9.53 5.50
C ILE A 26 8.48 -10.47 4.48
N CYS A 27 8.04 -10.37 3.23
CA CYS A 27 8.55 -11.14 2.11
C CYS A 27 9.74 -10.41 1.49
N LEU A 28 10.94 -10.97 1.66
CA LEU A 28 12.16 -10.47 1.03
C LEU A 28 12.35 -11.15 -0.32
N SER A 29 12.53 -10.35 -1.36
CA SER A 29 12.78 -10.85 -2.72
C SER A 29 14.13 -11.56 -2.86
N PRO A 30 14.31 -12.40 -3.90
CA PRO A 30 15.54 -13.17 -4.10
C PRO A 30 16.82 -12.34 -4.08
N GLN A 31 16.82 -11.11 -4.63
CA GLN A 31 18.02 -10.27 -4.61
C GLN A 31 18.39 -9.74 -3.22
N TYR A 32 17.45 -9.69 -2.27
CA TYR A 32 17.65 -9.10 -0.94
C TYR A 32 17.71 -10.12 0.20
N VAL A 33 17.26 -11.38 0.02
CA VAL A 33 17.14 -12.37 1.11
C VAL A 33 18.40 -12.59 1.95
N ASN A 34 19.58 -12.44 1.35
CA ASN A 34 20.88 -12.66 2.00
C ASN A 34 21.61 -11.35 2.33
N ASN A 35 20.99 -10.19 2.12
CA ASN A 35 21.63 -8.91 2.39
C ASN A 35 21.67 -8.64 3.90
N PHE A 36 22.88 -8.58 4.47
CA PHE A 36 23.09 -8.39 5.91
C PHE A 36 22.49 -7.08 6.45
N LEU A 37 22.64 -5.97 5.72
CA LEU A 37 22.16 -4.66 6.16
C LEU A 37 20.64 -4.59 6.17
N ILE A 38 19.98 -5.16 5.15
CA ILE A 38 18.52 -5.26 5.11
C ILE A 38 18.03 -6.12 6.26
N ASN A 39 18.64 -7.28 6.52
CA ASN A 39 18.26 -8.15 7.64
C ASN A 39 18.38 -7.43 9.00
N ILE A 40 19.44 -6.62 9.23
CA ILE A 40 19.53 -5.81 10.45
C ILE A 40 18.38 -4.81 10.54
N ALA A 41 18.10 -4.08 9.46
CA ALA A 41 17.07 -3.05 9.45
C ALA A 41 15.67 -3.64 9.65
N VAL A 42 15.39 -4.79 9.02
CA VAL A 42 14.13 -5.53 9.16
C VAL A 42 13.97 -6.05 10.59
N ASN A 43 14.99 -6.68 11.18
CA ASN A 43 14.89 -7.15 12.58
C ASN A 43 14.64 -6.00 13.56
N LYS A 44 15.30 -4.85 13.35
CA LYS A 44 15.03 -3.65 14.16
C LYS A 44 13.58 -3.15 14.02
N TYR A 45 13.03 -3.22 12.81
CA TYR A 45 11.62 -2.90 12.58
C TYR A 45 10.69 -3.92 13.25
N ILE A 46 11.00 -5.22 13.19
CA ILE A 46 10.25 -6.27 13.88
C ILE A 46 10.21 -6.01 15.39
N ASP A 47 11.36 -5.70 16.00
CA ASP A 47 11.43 -5.35 17.43
C ASP A 47 10.58 -4.11 17.74
N ALA A 48 10.64 -3.09 16.87
CA ALA A 48 9.87 -1.87 17.04
C ALA A 48 8.36 -2.13 16.95
N VAL A 49 7.91 -2.92 15.97
CA VAL A 49 6.51 -3.36 15.80
C VAL A 49 6.03 -4.16 17.01
N LYS A 50 6.85 -5.09 17.51
CA LYS A 50 6.51 -5.91 18.67
C LYS A 50 6.34 -5.08 19.93
N ASN A 51 7.24 -4.11 20.16
CA ASN A 51 7.20 -3.25 21.34
C ASN A 51 6.07 -2.21 21.30
N ASP A 52 5.61 -1.87 20.11
CA ASP A 52 4.63 -0.81 19.86
C ASP A 52 3.20 -1.36 19.80
N VAL A 53 2.90 -2.22 18.83
CA VAL A 53 1.55 -2.77 18.61
C VAL A 53 1.42 -4.24 19.06
N GLY A 54 2.48 -4.82 19.63
CA GLY A 54 2.45 -6.20 20.15
C GLY A 54 2.55 -7.30 19.09
N TRP A 55 2.66 -6.94 17.80
CA TRP A 55 2.58 -7.89 16.69
C TRP A 55 3.84 -8.73 16.54
N ASN A 56 3.65 -10.03 16.33
CA ASN A 56 4.71 -10.95 15.96
C ASN A 56 4.89 -10.96 14.44
N THR A 57 6.12 -10.78 13.97
CA THR A 57 6.41 -10.69 12.52
C THR A 57 7.33 -11.81 12.06
N LYS A 58 7.02 -12.42 10.92
CA LYS A 58 7.84 -13.45 10.28
C LYS A 58 8.50 -12.92 9.00
N ILE A 59 9.80 -13.15 8.86
CA ILE A 59 10.51 -12.95 7.59
C ILE A 59 10.31 -14.19 6.72
N ILE A 60 9.80 -13.99 5.51
CA ILE A 60 9.72 -14.99 4.45
C ILE A 60 10.80 -14.66 3.42
N LYS A 61 11.64 -15.65 3.11
CA LYS A 61 12.73 -15.50 2.12
C LYS A 61 12.26 -16.11 0.80
N ILE A 62 11.97 -15.27 -0.19
CA ILE A 62 11.56 -15.73 -1.52
C ILE A 62 12.81 -16.20 -2.26
N THR A 63 12.81 -17.46 -2.68
CA THR A 63 13.85 -18.00 -3.57
C THR A 63 13.48 -17.71 -5.02
N SER A 64 14.44 -17.81 -5.95
CA SER A 64 14.15 -17.64 -7.38
C SER A 64 13.10 -18.64 -7.90
N GLU A 65 13.02 -19.83 -7.31
CA GLU A 65 12.04 -20.88 -7.67
C GLU A 65 10.62 -20.58 -7.14
N MET A 66 10.54 -19.81 -6.06
CA MET A 66 9.29 -19.35 -5.43
C MET A 66 8.84 -17.98 -5.94
N ASN A 67 9.65 -17.28 -6.73
CA ASN A 67 9.36 -15.94 -7.23
C ASN A 67 8.37 -15.97 -8.40
N ASP A 68 7.16 -16.39 -8.07
CA ASP A 68 5.98 -16.45 -8.90
C ASP A 68 4.81 -15.97 -8.02
N PHE A 69 4.03 -14.99 -8.47
CA PHE A 69 3.03 -14.37 -7.59
C PHE A 69 2.00 -15.38 -7.06
N ARG A 70 1.70 -16.47 -7.80
CA ARG A 70 0.78 -17.53 -7.37
C ARG A 70 1.40 -18.43 -6.31
N LYS A 71 2.70 -18.70 -6.40
CA LYS A 71 3.42 -19.45 -5.35
C LYS A 71 3.57 -18.63 -4.08
N ILE A 72 3.80 -17.32 -4.23
CA ILE A 72 3.86 -16.39 -3.10
C ILE A 72 2.49 -16.34 -2.41
N ASP A 73 1.41 -16.28 -3.18
CA ASP A 73 0.04 -16.33 -2.67
C ASP A 73 -0.19 -17.58 -1.81
N GLN A 74 0.12 -18.78 -2.32
CA GLN A 74 0.02 -20.03 -1.55
C GLN A 74 0.80 -20.01 -0.23
N VAL A 75 1.96 -19.34 -0.20
CA VAL A 75 2.71 -19.16 1.05
C VAL A 75 1.95 -18.26 2.01
N ILE A 76 1.45 -17.11 1.55
CA ILE A 76 0.67 -16.17 2.37
C ILE A 76 -0.57 -16.86 2.94
N GLU A 77 -1.33 -17.59 2.11
CA GLU A 77 -2.51 -18.34 2.54
C GLU A 77 -2.18 -19.38 3.62
N SER A 78 -1.08 -20.13 3.45
CA SER A 78 -0.67 -21.14 4.44
C SER A 78 -0.37 -20.55 5.82
N TYR A 79 0.10 -19.30 5.88
CA TYR A 79 0.29 -18.57 7.13
C TYR A 79 -1.03 -17.98 7.64
N TYR A 80 -1.90 -17.50 6.75
CA TYR A 80 -3.21 -17.00 7.11
C TYR A 80 -4.08 -18.09 7.75
N ASP A 81 -4.14 -19.29 7.16
CA ASP A 81 -4.90 -20.42 7.69
C ASP A 81 -4.44 -20.85 9.09
N LYS A 82 -3.15 -20.65 9.39
CA LYS A 82 -2.56 -21.06 10.66
C LYS A 82 -2.60 -19.97 11.74
N TYR A 83 -2.47 -18.70 11.37
CA TYR A 83 -2.23 -17.61 12.32
C TYR A 83 -3.15 -16.39 12.14
N SER A 84 -3.95 -16.33 11.08
CA SER A 84 -4.77 -15.17 10.71
C SER A 84 -3.95 -13.89 10.62
N ILE A 85 -2.88 -13.92 9.82
CA ILE A 85 -2.01 -12.75 9.57
C ILE A 85 -2.84 -11.56 9.07
N LYS A 86 -2.45 -10.36 9.48
CA LYS A 86 -3.11 -9.09 9.18
C LYS A 86 -2.45 -8.32 8.04
N ALA A 87 -1.14 -8.47 7.88
CA ALA A 87 -0.38 -7.70 6.91
C ALA A 87 0.76 -8.49 6.28
N CYS A 88 1.14 -8.08 5.06
CA CYS A 88 2.36 -8.54 4.40
C CYS A 88 3.09 -7.35 3.77
N ILE A 89 4.39 -7.24 4.02
CA ILE A 89 5.26 -6.28 3.32
C ILE A 89 6.04 -7.01 2.24
N MET A 90 5.83 -6.62 0.99
CA MET A 90 6.56 -7.12 -0.18
C MET A 90 7.79 -6.24 -0.41
N VAL A 91 8.98 -6.79 -0.18
CA VAL A 91 10.24 -6.04 -0.23
C VAL A 91 11.06 -6.48 -1.42
N GLY A 92 11.06 -5.64 -2.44
CA GLY A 92 11.92 -5.76 -3.60
C GLY A 92 11.17 -5.78 -4.92
N GLU A 93 11.70 -5.01 -5.85
CA GLU A 93 11.06 -4.71 -7.13
C GLU A 93 11.14 -5.85 -8.16
N ASP A 94 11.97 -6.87 -7.86
CA ASP A 94 12.13 -8.10 -8.62
C ASP A 94 11.14 -9.20 -8.18
N ILE A 95 10.26 -8.92 -7.20
CA ILE A 95 9.16 -9.83 -6.87
C ILE A 95 8.21 -9.91 -8.06
N ASP A 96 7.92 -11.13 -8.50
CA ASP A 96 6.86 -11.37 -9.48
C ASP A 96 5.52 -10.97 -8.88
N THR A 97 4.89 -9.97 -9.47
CA THR A 97 3.65 -9.31 -9.01
C THR A 97 2.67 -9.31 -10.16
N ALA A 98 1.44 -9.76 -9.92
CA ALA A 98 0.40 -9.69 -10.95
C ALA A 98 0.21 -8.25 -11.46
N LYS A 99 -0.29 -8.10 -12.68
CA LYS A 99 -0.62 -6.80 -13.28
C LYS A 99 -2.12 -6.56 -13.20
N CYS A 100 -2.59 -5.32 -13.02
CA CYS A 100 -4.04 -5.00 -13.00
C CYS A 100 -4.49 -3.91 -13.98
N ALA A 101 -3.56 -3.25 -14.68
CA ALA A 101 -3.92 -2.27 -15.71
C ALA A 101 -2.82 -2.17 -16.77
N ASP A 102 -3.22 -2.15 -18.04
CA ASP A 102 -2.41 -1.75 -19.20
C ASP A 102 -3.20 -0.79 -20.10
N TRP A 103 -2.93 0.51 -19.98
CA TRP A 103 -3.29 1.43 -21.06
C TRP A 103 -2.11 2.35 -21.34
N ASP A 104 -1.75 2.48 -22.62
CA ASP A 104 -0.73 3.44 -23.07
C ASP A 104 0.61 3.33 -22.31
N TYR A 105 1.09 2.11 -22.05
CA TYR A 105 2.37 1.83 -21.37
C TYR A 105 2.37 2.20 -19.88
N LEU A 106 1.18 2.31 -19.28
CA LEU A 106 0.97 2.56 -17.86
C LEU A 106 0.59 1.24 -17.18
N GLU A 107 1.51 0.69 -16.40
CA GLU A 107 1.31 -0.57 -15.68
C GLU A 107 1.10 -0.29 -14.19
N ALA A 108 0.17 -1.02 -13.57
CA ALA A 108 -0.01 -1.00 -12.12
C ALA A 108 0.16 -2.42 -11.53
N PRO A 109 0.85 -2.55 -10.38
CA PRO A 109 0.94 -3.83 -9.69
C PRO A 109 -0.42 -4.20 -9.11
N SER A 110 -0.92 -5.38 -9.42
CA SER A 110 -2.04 -5.98 -8.71
C SER A 110 -1.56 -6.66 -7.44
N THR A 111 -2.05 -6.17 -6.30
CA THR A 111 -1.90 -6.83 -4.98
C THR A 111 -3.04 -7.80 -4.70
N THR A 112 -4.06 -7.81 -5.56
CA THR A 112 -5.28 -8.61 -5.44
C THR A 112 -5.05 -10.06 -5.06
N PRO A 113 -4.14 -10.81 -5.72
CA PRO A 113 -3.89 -12.20 -5.34
C PRO A 113 -3.56 -12.36 -3.86
N TRP A 114 -2.76 -11.45 -3.31
CA TRP A 114 -2.24 -11.53 -1.95
C TRP A 114 -3.16 -10.88 -0.90
N GLU A 115 -4.08 -10.01 -1.31
CA GLU A 115 -5.03 -9.33 -0.43
C GLU A 115 -6.23 -10.19 -0.05
N THR A 116 -6.54 -11.20 -0.85
CA THR A 116 -7.74 -12.04 -0.71
C THR A 116 -7.39 -13.50 -0.45
N ILE A 117 -8.14 -14.16 0.42
CA ILE A 117 -7.94 -15.58 0.76
C ILE A 117 -8.95 -16.46 0.02
N GLY A 118 -8.46 -17.54 -0.59
CA GLY A 118 -9.21 -18.50 -1.42
C GLY A 118 -8.59 -18.75 -2.80
N GLY A 119 -7.35 -18.31 -3.04
CA GLY A 119 -6.56 -18.46 -4.25
C GLY A 119 -7.24 -17.87 -5.49
N GLU A 120 -6.98 -18.48 -6.65
CA GLU A 120 -7.51 -18.06 -7.96
C GLU A 120 -9.06 -18.03 -8.05
N SER A 121 -9.79 -18.52 -7.05
CA SER A 121 -11.25 -18.33 -7.01
C SER A 121 -11.67 -16.90 -6.62
N ARG A 122 -10.73 -16.10 -6.09
CA ARG A 122 -10.95 -14.75 -5.55
C ARG A 122 -10.57 -13.63 -6.52
N TYR A 123 -10.03 -13.99 -7.68
CA TYR A 123 -9.68 -13.07 -8.76
C TYR A 123 -9.88 -13.72 -10.13
N TYR A 124 -9.92 -12.92 -11.19
CA TYR A 124 -9.98 -13.39 -12.57
C TYR A 124 -8.95 -12.67 -13.43
N PHE A 125 -8.66 -13.24 -14.60
CA PHE A 125 -7.80 -12.64 -15.61
C PHE A 125 -8.69 -12.10 -16.74
N ASP A 126 -8.48 -10.86 -17.15
CA ASP A 126 -9.13 -10.34 -18.35
C ASP A 126 -8.47 -10.85 -19.64
N GLU A 127 -8.93 -10.34 -20.79
CA GLU A 127 -8.39 -10.73 -22.10
C GLU A 127 -6.92 -10.33 -22.33
N ASN A 128 -6.42 -9.36 -21.57
CA ASN A 128 -5.02 -8.93 -21.60
C ASN A 128 -4.14 -9.69 -20.59
N GLY A 129 -4.75 -10.55 -19.77
CA GLY A 129 -4.07 -11.26 -18.69
C GLY A 129 -3.88 -10.41 -17.44
N ASP A 130 -4.56 -9.27 -17.32
CA ASP A 130 -4.57 -8.45 -16.11
C ASP A 130 -5.48 -9.11 -15.06
N VAL A 131 -5.03 -9.07 -13.80
CA VAL A 131 -5.70 -9.63 -12.64
C VAL A 131 -6.66 -8.61 -12.06
N HIS A 132 -7.90 -9.06 -11.87
CA HIS A 132 -9.00 -8.29 -11.28
C HIS A 132 -9.70 -9.07 -10.16
N SER A 133 -10.31 -8.43 -9.15
CA SER A 133 -11.16 -9.15 -8.15
C SER A 133 -12.24 -10.01 -8.81
N SER A 134 -12.50 -11.22 -8.27
CA SER A 134 -13.63 -12.05 -8.68
C SER A 134 -14.94 -11.50 -8.12
N GLY A 135 -15.39 -10.42 -8.76
CA GLY A 135 -16.60 -9.71 -8.41
C GLY A 135 -17.57 -9.66 -9.57
N GLY A 136 -17.14 -9.18 -10.75
CA GLY A 136 -18.04 -8.79 -11.86
C GLY A 136 -19.18 -7.81 -11.48
N THR A 137 -19.33 -7.54 -10.19
CA THR A 137 -20.44 -6.88 -9.47
C THR A 137 -19.91 -5.91 -8.41
N GLY A 138 -18.58 -5.70 -8.35
CA GLY A 138 -17.97 -4.51 -7.80
C GLY A 138 -17.52 -4.55 -6.34
N ASN A 139 -17.81 -5.58 -5.54
CA ASN A 139 -17.44 -5.59 -4.11
C ASN A 139 -16.36 -6.63 -3.79
N TYR A 140 -15.29 -6.20 -3.12
CA TYR A 140 -14.25 -7.08 -2.59
C TYR A 140 -13.98 -6.80 -1.11
N SER A 141 -13.52 -7.80 -0.36
CA SER A 141 -13.05 -7.63 1.02
C SER A 141 -11.54 -7.83 1.06
N ILE A 142 -10.85 -6.96 1.78
CA ILE A 142 -9.42 -7.15 2.08
C ILE A 142 -9.32 -8.11 3.26
N ASP A 143 -8.69 -9.25 3.06
CA ASP A 143 -8.38 -10.22 4.12
C ASP A 143 -7.01 -9.92 4.74
N ILE A 144 -6.06 -9.45 3.93
CA ILE A 144 -4.70 -9.08 4.33
C ILE A 144 -4.32 -7.72 3.74
N CYS A 145 -3.80 -6.82 4.56
CA CYS A 145 -3.21 -5.57 4.06
C CYS A 145 -1.84 -5.84 3.41
N ILE A 146 -1.76 -5.69 2.09
CA ILE A 146 -0.51 -5.82 1.34
C ILE A 146 0.14 -4.45 1.16
N SER A 147 1.40 -4.33 1.60
CA SER A 147 2.19 -3.12 1.42
C SER A 147 3.41 -3.39 0.56
N LEU A 148 3.68 -2.50 -0.39
CA LEU A 148 4.79 -2.63 -1.33
C LEU A 148 5.97 -1.71 -0.94
N LEU A 149 7.18 -2.27 -1.01
CA LEU A 149 8.45 -1.55 -0.89
C LEU A 149 9.35 -1.92 -2.07
N TYR A 150 9.08 -1.30 -3.22
CA TYR A 150 9.77 -1.59 -4.48
C TYR A 150 10.70 -0.43 -4.90
N PRO A 151 12.02 -0.53 -4.66
CA PRO A 151 12.98 0.42 -5.20
C PRO A 151 12.95 0.47 -6.72
N THR A 152 13.27 1.61 -7.33
CA THR A 152 13.40 1.66 -8.80
C THR A 152 14.63 0.86 -9.26
N HIS A 153 14.48 0.14 -10.37
CA HIS A 153 15.55 -0.60 -11.05
C HIS A 153 16.72 0.28 -11.50
N GLU A 154 16.50 1.58 -11.72
CA GLU A 154 17.53 2.52 -12.18
C GLU A 154 18.58 2.82 -11.09
N CYS A 155 18.25 2.57 -9.83
CA CYS A 155 19.22 2.69 -8.75
C CYS A 155 20.23 1.54 -8.82
N SER A 156 21.51 1.84 -8.55
CA SER A 156 22.49 0.77 -8.33
C SER A 156 22.05 -0.09 -7.15
N PHE A 157 22.39 -1.39 -7.18
CA PHE A 157 22.05 -2.30 -6.07
C PHE A 157 22.46 -1.76 -4.69
N PRO A 158 23.66 -1.16 -4.49
CA PRO A 158 23.99 -0.51 -3.22
C PRO A 158 23.02 0.59 -2.80
N LEU A 159 22.54 1.41 -3.75
CA LEU A 159 21.58 2.47 -3.45
C LEU A 159 20.20 1.90 -3.11
N LYS A 160 19.74 0.85 -3.81
CA LYS A 160 18.50 0.13 -3.49
C LYS A 160 18.54 -0.44 -2.06
N VAL A 161 19.64 -1.07 -1.69
CA VAL A 161 19.87 -1.56 -0.32
C VAL A 161 19.77 -0.43 0.70
N MET A 162 20.43 0.71 0.43
CA MET A 162 20.35 1.87 1.32
C MET A 162 18.94 2.45 1.42
N GLN A 163 18.18 2.48 0.33
CA GLN A 163 16.79 2.94 0.31
C GLN A 163 15.90 2.05 1.18
N ILE A 164 15.97 0.72 1.02
CA ILE A 164 15.23 -0.25 1.85
C ILE A 164 15.61 -0.09 3.33
N VAL A 165 16.91 -0.05 3.65
CA VAL A 165 17.40 0.14 5.02
C VAL A 165 16.86 1.44 5.63
N ARG A 166 16.87 2.55 4.86
CA ARG A 166 16.34 3.84 5.32
C ARG A 166 14.84 3.80 5.53
N ALA A 167 14.08 3.12 4.67
CA ALA A 167 12.64 2.95 4.83
C ALA A 167 12.31 2.21 6.12
N PHE A 168 12.90 1.03 6.36
CA PHE A 168 12.69 0.29 7.61
C PHE A 168 13.14 1.08 8.85
N TYR A 169 14.26 1.80 8.76
CA TYR A 169 14.69 2.66 9.86
C TYR A 169 13.71 3.80 10.14
N LYS A 170 13.13 4.41 9.10
CA LYS A 170 12.06 5.41 9.23
C LYS A 170 10.82 4.81 9.89
N PHE A 171 10.41 3.60 9.51
CA PHE A 171 9.24 2.91 10.08
C PHE A 171 9.46 2.41 11.51
N SER A 172 10.73 2.17 11.89
CA SER A 172 11.11 1.77 13.26
C SER A 172 11.13 2.94 14.24
N LYS A 173 11.11 4.17 13.75
CA LYS A 173 11.27 5.38 14.56
C LYS A 173 9.95 6.08 14.78
N ASN A 174 9.80 6.67 15.96
CA ASN A 174 8.68 7.53 16.33
C ASN A 174 7.35 6.86 15.96
N ARG A 175 7.04 5.73 16.62
CA ARG A 175 5.86 4.94 16.27
C ARG A 175 4.59 5.50 16.92
N ASP A 176 4.68 5.96 18.17
CA ASP A 176 3.71 6.87 18.79
C ASP A 176 3.92 8.32 18.31
N ILE A 177 3.10 8.79 17.37
CA ILE A 177 3.10 10.21 16.97
C ILE A 177 1.69 10.79 17.04
N PHE A 178 1.57 11.85 17.83
CA PHE A 178 0.46 12.79 17.74
C PHE A 178 0.76 13.75 16.59
N TYR A 179 -0.10 13.74 15.57
CA TYR A 179 -0.04 14.72 14.51
C TYR A 179 -1.08 15.82 14.76
N SER A 180 -0.95 16.95 14.08
CA SER A 180 -1.91 18.05 14.20
C SER A 180 -3.32 17.60 13.80
N GLY A 181 -4.33 18.39 14.13
CA GLY A 181 -5.68 18.22 13.59
C GLY A 181 -5.74 18.28 12.06
N ASP A 182 -4.68 18.77 11.41
CA ASP A 182 -4.75 19.39 10.10
C ASP A 182 -4.64 18.37 8.97
N ILE A 183 -5.62 18.42 8.08
CA ILE A 183 -5.75 17.57 6.90
C ILE A 183 -5.81 18.50 5.68
N LEU A 184 -4.98 18.24 4.66
CA LEU A 184 -5.08 18.96 3.39
C LEU A 184 -5.67 18.05 2.32
N ALA A 185 -6.62 18.57 1.54
CA ALA A 185 -7.14 17.92 0.35
C ALA A 185 -7.18 18.89 -0.83
N PHE A 186 -6.60 18.47 -1.96
CA PHE A 186 -6.75 19.12 -3.26
C PHE A 186 -7.52 18.21 -4.20
N ALA A 187 -8.45 18.77 -4.97
CA ALA A 187 -9.22 18.05 -5.96
C ALA A 187 -9.54 18.95 -7.15
N ASP A 188 -9.61 18.35 -8.34
CA ASP A 188 -10.14 18.99 -9.54
C ASP A 188 -11.69 19.06 -9.49
N SER A 189 -12.27 20.02 -10.20
CA SER A 189 -13.73 20.22 -10.27
C SER A 189 -14.43 19.56 -11.46
N GLU A 190 -13.74 18.71 -12.25
CA GLU A 190 -14.32 18.16 -13.48
C GLU A 190 -15.70 17.52 -13.24
N ASP A 191 -16.69 17.95 -14.05
CA ASP A 191 -18.15 17.76 -13.91
C ASP A 191 -18.65 16.34 -14.23
N SER A 192 -17.82 15.32 -13.98
CA SER A 192 -18.24 13.92 -14.04
C SER A 192 -18.61 13.42 -12.63
N THR A 193 -18.93 12.14 -12.50
CA THR A 193 -19.21 11.42 -11.23
C THR A 193 -18.23 11.69 -10.06
N SER A 194 -17.12 12.39 -10.30
CA SER A 194 -16.09 12.95 -9.40
C SER A 194 -16.56 14.07 -8.46
N GLU A 195 -17.45 15.00 -8.85
CA GLU A 195 -17.76 16.18 -8.02
C GLU A 195 -18.50 15.78 -6.72
N ARG A 196 -19.45 14.83 -6.83
CA ARG A 196 -20.23 14.34 -5.69
C ARG A 196 -19.41 13.42 -4.77
N SER A 197 -18.59 12.53 -5.34
CA SER A 197 -17.71 11.66 -4.56
C SER A 197 -16.66 12.48 -3.81
N THR A 198 -16.09 13.51 -4.45
CA THR A 198 -15.11 14.42 -3.83
C THR A 198 -15.70 15.23 -2.69
N ARG A 199 -16.90 15.82 -2.85
CA ARG A 199 -17.57 16.57 -1.77
C ARG A 199 -17.89 15.69 -0.57
N GLU A 200 -18.42 14.49 -0.77
CA GLU A 200 -18.79 13.59 0.33
C GLU A 200 -17.56 12.94 1.01
N VAL A 201 -16.49 12.71 0.26
CA VAL A 201 -15.16 12.36 0.77
C VAL A 201 -14.61 13.49 1.66
N CYS A 202 -14.71 14.74 1.22
CA CYS A 202 -14.29 15.90 2.01
C CYS A 202 -15.15 16.04 3.28
N GLU A 203 -16.47 15.83 3.21
CA GLU A 203 -17.32 15.81 4.40
C GLU A 203 -16.97 14.68 5.38
N SER A 204 -16.51 13.54 4.87
CA SER A 204 -15.99 12.45 5.71
C SER A 204 -14.68 12.86 6.39
N MET A 205 -13.73 13.45 5.65
CA MET A 205 -12.45 13.91 6.18
C MET A 205 -12.59 15.05 7.19
N LYS A 206 -13.56 15.95 6.99
CA LYS A 206 -13.89 17.05 7.91
C LYS A 206 -14.33 16.58 9.30
N LYS A 207 -14.88 15.36 9.41
CA LYS A 207 -15.24 14.76 10.70
C LYS A 207 -14.03 14.23 11.46
N LEU A 208 -12.91 14.01 10.78
CA LEU A 208 -11.68 13.44 11.33
C LEU A 208 -10.77 14.51 11.94
N GLY A 209 -10.69 15.70 11.32
CA GLY A 209 -9.83 16.79 11.77
C GLY A 209 -10.14 18.14 11.09
N ASN A 210 -9.22 19.10 11.21
CA ASN A 210 -9.28 20.40 10.55
C ASN A 210 -8.96 20.25 9.06
N LEU A 211 -10.00 20.14 8.24
CA LEU A 211 -9.86 20.02 6.80
C LEU A 211 -9.60 21.36 6.12
N TYR A 212 -8.43 21.48 5.48
CA TYR A 212 -8.08 22.50 4.50
C TYR A 212 -8.35 21.91 3.12
N TYR A 213 -9.54 22.17 2.58
CA TYR A 213 -9.93 21.72 1.26
C TYR A 213 -9.84 22.87 0.27
N LYS A 214 -9.24 22.60 -0.90
CA LYS A 214 -9.21 23.52 -2.03
C LYS A 214 -9.51 22.75 -3.31
N GLU A 215 -10.63 23.11 -3.92
CA GLU A 215 -11.01 22.74 -5.28
C GLU A 215 -10.24 23.65 -6.26
N ASP A 216 -9.72 23.07 -7.34
CA ASP A 216 -8.93 23.72 -8.38
C ASP A 216 -7.85 24.68 -7.84
N PRO A 217 -6.89 24.20 -7.02
CA PRO A 217 -5.79 25.01 -6.54
C PRO A 217 -4.88 25.43 -7.72
N THR A 218 -4.47 26.68 -7.69
CA THR A 218 -3.40 27.18 -8.56
C THR A 218 -2.03 26.59 -8.18
N ASN A 219 -1.06 26.68 -9.08
CA ASN A 219 0.30 26.19 -8.89
C ASN A 219 0.96 26.89 -7.70
N PHE A 220 0.61 28.16 -7.49
CA PHE A 220 1.04 28.92 -6.33
C PHE A 220 0.49 28.33 -5.03
N GLU A 221 -0.80 27.98 -4.97
CA GLU A 221 -1.42 27.36 -3.80
C GLU A 221 -0.84 25.97 -3.52
N VAL A 222 -0.60 25.18 -4.57
CA VAL A 222 0.11 23.89 -4.47
C VAL A 222 1.52 24.09 -3.92
N LEU A 223 2.30 25.04 -4.42
CA LEU A 223 3.66 25.28 -3.94
C LEU A 223 3.69 25.83 -2.51
N MET A 224 2.74 26.68 -2.14
CA MET A 224 2.62 27.22 -0.79
C MET A 224 2.32 26.14 0.25
N SER A 225 1.46 25.18 -0.08
CA SER A 225 1.10 24.09 0.84
C SER A 225 2.29 23.20 1.21
N LEU A 226 3.30 23.08 0.35
CA LEU A 226 4.48 22.23 0.57
C LEU A 226 5.32 22.68 1.79
N SER A 227 5.17 23.93 2.21
CA SER A 227 5.88 24.49 3.36
C SER A 227 5.23 24.16 4.72
N ASN A 228 3.95 23.77 4.69
CA ASN A 228 3.14 23.47 5.86
C ASN A 228 3.30 22.01 6.31
N SER A 229 2.84 21.72 7.53
CA SER A 229 2.80 20.35 8.08
C SER A 229 1.35 19.92 8.25
N TYR A 230 1.05 18.71 7.82
CA TYR A 230 -0.29 18.13 7.91
C TYR A 230 -0.16 16.69 8.40
N SER A 231 -1.25 16.17 8.96
CA SER A 231 -1.37 14.75 9.35
C SER A 231 -1.70 13.88 8.16
N ILE A 232 -2.51 14.41 7.26
CA ILE A 232 -2.93 13.77 6.01
C ILE A 232 -2.80 14.80 4.89
N TYR A 233 -2.25 14.38 3.76
CA TYR A 233 -2.17 15.17 2.55
C TYR A 233 -2.75 14.32 1.42
N TYR A 234 -3.85 14.80 0.84
CA TYR A 234 -4.58 14.12 -0.22
C TYR A 234 -4.62 14.96 -1.49
N VAL A 235 -4.32 14.35 -2.63
CA VAL A 235 -4.49 14.96 -3.96
C VAL A 235 -5.39 14.07 -4.81
N PHE A 236 -6.30 14.66 -5.55
CA PHE A 236 -7.22 13.97 -6.45
C PHE A 236 -7.32 14.70 -7.79
N GLY A 237 -7.35 13.93 -8.87
CA GLY A 237 -7.64 14.42 -10.21
C GLY A 237 -6.96 13.61 -11.29
N HIS A 238 -6.92 14.12 -12.52
CA HIS A 238 -6.28 13.47 -13.65
C HIS A 238 -4.80 13.21 -13.41
N SER A 239 -4.38 11.95 -13.55
CA SER A 239 -3.07 11.56 -13.07
C SER A 239 -2.31 10.64 -14.02
N ASN A 240 -1.02 10.56 -13.75
CA ASN A 240 -0.13 9.52 -14.21
C ASN A 240 0.83 9.18 -13.05
N PRO A 241 1.77 8.22 -13.22
CA PRO A 241 2.70 7.84 -12.16
C PRO A 241 3.47 9.04 -11.55
N SER A 242 3.77 10.09 -12.31
CA SER A 242 4.64 11.19 -11.86
C SER A 242 3.94 12.43 -11.32
N LEU A 243 2.66 12.61 -11.62
CA LEU A 243 1.93 13.83 -11.26
C LEU A 243 0.42 13.61 -11.25
N THR A 244 -0.25 14.49 -10.52
CA THR A 244 -1.69 14.65 -10.50
C THR A 244 -2.00 16.09 -10.88
N ASP A 245 -2.83 16.25 -11.89
CA ASP A 245 -3.50 17.51 -12.20
C ASP A 245 -4.68 17.65 -11.25
N VAL A 246 -4.55 18.54 -10.27
CA VAL A 246 -5.56 18.77 -9.25
C VAL A 246 -6.45 19.97 -9.60
N SER A 247 -6.33 20.53 -10.80
CA SER A 247 -7.14 21.66 -11.25
C SER A 247 -7.73 21.38 -12.62
N TYR A 248 -9.03 21.61 -12.76
CA TYR A 248 -9.71 21.54 -14.04
C TYR A 248 -9.75 22.92 -14.71
N ASP A 249 -9.25 23.03 -15.94
CA ASP A 249 -9.47 24.20 -16.80
C ASP A 249 -9.70 23.75 -18.25
N GLU A 250 -10.93 23.90 -18.73
CA GLU A 250 -11.33 23.58 -20.12
C GLU A 250 -10.63 24.48 -21.17
N VAL A 251 -10.11 25.65 -20.77
CA VAL A 251 -9.80 26.76 -21.69
C VAL A 251 -8.30 26.97 -21.90
N GLN A 252 -7.44 26.05 -21.45
CA GLN A 252 -5.96 26.07 -21.60
C GLN A 252 -5.23 26.85 -20.50
N GLU A 253 -4.94 26.19 -19.38
CA GLU A 253 -3.59 25.93 -18.85
C GLU A 253 -3.75 25.06 -17.60
N ARG A 254 -2.94 24.00 -17.44
CA ARG A 254 -2.99 23.13 -16.25
C ARG A 254 -2.43 23.91 -15.06
N GLU A 255 -3.29 24.69 -14.41
CA GLU A 255 -2.87 25.62 -13.38
C GLU A 255 -2.65 24.96 -12.02
N GLY A 256 -2.88 23.66 -11.82
CA GLY A 256 -2.70 22.98 -10.53
C GLY A 256 -1.98 21.65 -10.60
N LEU A 257 -0.67 21.64 -10.85
CA LEU A 257 0.09 20.39 -10.97
C LEU A 257 0.78 19.98 -9.67
N PHE A 258 0.35 18.87 -9.08
CA PHE A 258 1.07 18.20 -8.00
C PHE A 258 2.01 17.14 -8.55
N TYR A 259 3.32 17.35 -8.43
CA TYR A 259 4.32 16.38 -8.88
C TYR A 259 4.71 15.42 -7.75
N ALA A 260 4.89 14.13 -8.05
CA ALA A 260 5.35 13.11 -7.10
C ALA A 260 6.64 13.52 -6.37
N ARG A 261 7.56 14.25 -7.02
CA ARG A 261 8.79 14.77 -6.39
C ARG A 261 8.52 15.69 -5.18
N TYR A 262 7.35 16.31 -5.08
CA TYR A 262 7.01 17.17 -3.94
C TYR A 262 6.88 16.38 -2.64
N ILE A 263 6.61 15.07 -2.71
CA ILE A 263 6.57 14.17 -1.54
C ILE A 263 7.89 14.13 -0.77
N ASP A 264 9.02 14.38 -1.46
CA ASP A 264 10.34 14.40 -0.84
C ASP A 264 10.48 15.51 0.21
N ILE A 265 9.73 16.60 0.05
CA ILE A 265 9.79 17.79 0.92
C ILE A 265 8.56 17.94 1.83
N LEU A 266 7.49 17.19 1.57
CA LEU A 266 6.27 17.23 2.39
C LEU A 266 6.54 16.80 3.84
N LYS A 267 6.05 17.60 4.79
CA LYS A 267 6.02 17.28 6.22
C LYS A 267 4.70 16.61 6.58
N VAL A 268 4.46 15.44 5.98
CA VAL A 268 3.26 14.62 6.21
C VAL A 268 3.67 13.17 6.45
N PRO A 269 3.02 12.44 7.38
CA PRO A 269 3.28 11.03 7.59
C PRO A 269 2.45 10.11 6.70
N PHE A 270 1.24 10.55 6.33
CA PHE A 270 0.24 9.79 5.63
C PHE A 270 -0.19 10.56 4.39
N PHE A 271 0.18 10.05 3.22
CA PHE A 271 -0.10 10.69 1.95
C PHE A 271 -1.08 9.83 1.14
N MET A 272 -1.99 10.48 0.42
CA MET A 272 -2.90 9.82 -0.50
C MET A 272 -2.85 10.53 -1.84
N ALA A 273 -2.89 9.75 -2.92
CA ALA A 273 -3.15 10.27 -4.26
C ALA A 273 -4.25 9.45 -4.91
N GLY A 274 -5.21 10.14 -5.51
CA GLY A 274 -6.30 9.56 -6.28
C GLY A 274 -6.26 10.03 -7.73
N GLY A 275 -6.39 9.10 -8.67
CA GLY A 275 -6.33 9.36 -10.10
C GLY A 275 -5.65 8.22 -10.84
N CYS A 276 -5.85 8.17 -12.16
CA CYS A 276 -5.33 7.10 -12.99
C CYS A 276 -3.81 6.89 -12.80
N TYR A 277 -3.41 5.64 -12.53
CA TYR A 277 -2.02 5.17 -12.54
C TYR A 277 -1.07 5.82 -11.53
N VAL A 278 -1.55 6.53 -10.50
CA VAL A 278 -0.66 7.09 -9.47
C VAL A 278 0.01 6.00 -8.63
N ASP A 279 -0.60 4.83 -8.52
CA ASP A 279 -0.07 3.61 -7.93
C ASP A 279 0.82 2.79 -8.88
N GLY A 280 0.78 3.12 -10.17
CA GLY A 280 1.51 2.45 -11.23
C GLY A 280 2.84 3.10 -11.59
N TRP A 281 3.43 2.56 -12.65
CA TRP A 281 4.68 3.00 -13.24
C TRP A 281 4.58 2.99 -14.77
N TRP A 282 5.44 3.75 -15.44
CA TRP A 282 5.55 3.71 -16.90
C TRP A 282 6.46 2.57 -17.30
N SER A 283 6.01 1.64 -18.15
CA SER A 283 6.83 0.52 -18.65
C SER A 283 6.79 0.48 -20.18
N ASP A 284 7.93 0.27 -20.84
CA ASP A 284 7.94 0.14 -22.31
C ASP A 284 7.53 -1.27 -22.77
N TYR A 285 7.26 -2.19 -21.83
CA TYR A 285 6.82 -3.57 -22.09
C TYR A 285 5.38 -3.77 -21.62
N LYS A 286 4.56 -4.44 -22.44
CA LYS A 286 3.14 -4.70 -22.16
C LYS A 286 2.88 -5.92 -21.25
N GLU A 287 3.92 -6.64 -20.85
CA GLU A 287 3.78 -7.95 -20.19
C GLU A 287 4.82 -8.14 -19.07
N ASN A 288 5.10 -7.09 -18.29
CA ASN A 288 6.10 -7.20 -17.23
C ASN A 288 5.49 -7.15 -15.82
N ASN A 289 5.43 -8.33 -15.19
CA ASN A 289 4.93 -8.53 -13.82
C ASN A 289 5.93 -8.07 -12.72
N ARG A 290 6.84 -7.16 -13.04
CA ARG A 290 7.88 -6.66 -12.11
C ARG A 290 8.26 -5.25 -12.50
N LEU A 291 9.11 -4.60 -11.72
CA LEU A 291 9.75 -3.36 -12.16
C LEU A 291 11.04 -3.70 -12.92
N ASP A 292 11.16 -3.29 -14.19
CA ASP A 292 12.31 -3.55 -15.06
C ASP A 292 13.00 -2.28 -15.60
N PRO A 293 14.22 -2.42 -16.19
CA PRO A 293 15.01 -1.36 -16.82
C PRO A 293 14.31 -0.28 -17.65
N SER A 294 13.20 -0.59 -18.32
CA SER A 294 12.44 0.34 -19.15
C SER A 294 11.65 1.39 -18.36
N ILE A 295 11.44 1.16 -17.06
CA ILE A 295 10.51 1.98 -16.31
C ILE A 295 11.10 3.35 -15.96
N ARG A 296 10.30 4.42 -16.04
CA ARG A 296 10.79 5.79 -15.75
C ARG A 296 10.86 6.07 -14.24
N LYS A 297 11.97 6.69 -13.79
CA LYS A 297 12.31 7.07 -12.39
C LYS A 297 11.24 7.72 -11.52
N ILE A 298 10.24 8.37 -12.10
CA ILE A 298 9.41 9.32 -11.37
C ILE A 298 8.02 8.75 -11.21
N TRP A 299 7.81 8.04 -10.11
CA TRP A 299 6.47 7.67 -9.70
C TRP A 299 6.25 7.84 -8.19
N TYR A 300 4.99 7.96 -7.77
CA TYR A 300 4.61 8.22 -6.38
C TYR A 300 5.18 7.19 -5.39
N GLY A 301 5.02 5.88 -5.64
CA GLY A 301 5.47 4.82 -4.73
C GLY A 301 6.97 4.86 -4.42
N SER A 302 7.81 5.24 -5.38
CA SER A 302 9.26 5.39 -5.17
C SER A 302 9.63 6.46 -4.13
N ARG A 303 8.72 7.41 -3.86
CA ARG A 303 8.96 8.52 -2.93
C ARG A 303 8.92 8.08 -1.48
N ILE A 304 8.46 6.86 -1.19
CA ILE A 304 8.57 6.26 0.14
C ILE A 304 10.03 6.16 0.60
N PHE A 305 10.99 6.05 -0.32
CA PHE A 305 12.40 5.88 0.01
C PHE A 305 13.15 7.21 0.21
N THR A 306 12.70 8.27 -0.43
CA THR A 306 13.36 9.58 -0.46
C THR A 306 12.71 10.59 0.48
N SER A 307 11.40 10.47 0.72
CA SER A 307 10.71 11.32 1.69
C SER A 307 11.20 11.09 3.11
N LYS A 308 11.47 12.19 3.81
CA LYS A 308 11.89 12.18 5.21
C LYS A 308 10.75 11.83 6.16
N TYR A 309 9.51 12.21 5.82
CA TYR A 309 8.39 12.17 6.77
C TYR A 309 7.32 11.16 6.40
N VAL A 310 7.06 10.93 5.11
CA VAL A 310 6.01 10.01 4.68
C VAL A 310 6.34 8.58 5.10
N ARG A 311 5.46 7.97 5.90
CA ARG A 311 5.56 6.59 6.37
C ARG A 311 4.66 5.64 5.59
N VAL A 312 3.55 6.15 5.07
CA VAL A 312 2.59 5.41 4.27
C VAL A 312 2.07 6.28 3.14
N MET A 313 1.87 5.65 1.99
CA MET A 313 1.08 6.20 0.90
C MET A 313 -0.03 5.21 0.53
N VAL A 314 -1.25 5.72 0.32
CA VAL A 314 -2.33 4.98 -0.34
C VAL A 314 -2.57 5.64 -1.69
N LEU A 315 -2.27 4.90 -2.75
CA LEU A 315 -2.24 5.40 -4.12
C LEU A 315 -3.29 4.66 -4.95
N GLY A 316 -3.81 5.30 -5.99
CA GLY A 316 -4.74 4.73 -6.96
C GLY A 316 -6.02 5.55 -6.96
N PHE A 317 -7.08 5.10 -6.30
CA PHE A 317 -8.35 5.78 -6.15
C PHE A 317 -8.94 5.55 -4.74
N PRO A 318 -8.27 6.04 -3.68
CA PRO A 318 -8.75 5.88 -2.29
C PRO A 318 -10.13 6.51 -2.02
N SER A 319 -10.60 7.39 -2.92
CA SER A 319 -11.90 8.05 -2.89
C SER A 319 -12.95 7.43 -3.81
N GLN A 320 -12.58 6.50 -4.71
CA GLN A 320 -13.50 6.05 -5.76
C GLN A 320 -14.66 5.25 -5.20
N THR A 321 -15.82 5.52 -5.78
CA THR A 321 -17.10 4.99 -5.36
C THR A 321 -17.76 4.32 -6.54
N ALA A 322 -18.63 3.34 -6.29
CA ALA A 322 -19.48 2.80 -7.33
C ALA A 322 -20.18 3.92 -8.09
N GLY A 323 -19.85 4.05 -9.39
CA GLY A 323 -20.70 4.78 -10.32
C GLY A 323 -22.11 4.21 -10.25
N SER A 324 -23.11 5.03 -10.57
CA SER A 324 -24.51 4.63 -10.53
C SER A 324 -24.68 3.23 -11.12
N ASN A 325 -25.22 2.28 -10.36
CA ASN A 325 -25.74 1.06 -10.97
C ASN A 325 -26.66 1.46 -12.12
N TYR A 326 -26.67 0.68 -13.20
CA TYR A 326 -27.50 0.87 -14.41
C TYR A 326 -29.01 1.12 -14.18
N ASN A 327 -29.48 1.12 -12.93
CA ASN A 327 -30.86 1.36 -12.50
C ASN A 327 -31.05 2.56 -11.53
N GLY A 328 -30.04 3.44 -11.36
CA GLY A 328 -30.20 4.68 -10.58
C GLY A 328 -30.21 4.53 -9.04
N THR A 329 -30.10 3.31 -8.51
CA THR A 329 -29.85 3.05 -7.08
C THR A 329 -28.36 3.08 -6.78
N TRP A 330 -27.93 4.15 -6.12
CA TRP A 330 -26.58 4.32 -5.59
C TRP A 330 -26.34 3.39 -4.40
N THR A 331 -25.33 2.52 -4.51
CA THR A 331 -24.84 1.71 -3.39
C THR A 331 -24.02 2.58 -2.44
N PRO A 332 -24.05 2.32 -1.12
CA PRO A 332 -23.26 3.07 -0.15
C PRO A 332 -21.77 3.01 -0.47
N TYR A 333 -21.10 4.14 -0.29
CA TYR A 333 -19.72 4.42 -0.66
C TYR A 333 -18.71 3.51 0.06
N GLN A 334 -18.18 2.52 -0.66
CA GLN A 334 -17.23 1.54 -0.16
C GLN A 334 -15.81 1.88 -0.61
N ASN A 335 -15.18 2.89 0.01
CA ASN A 335 -13.82 3.35 -0.31
C ASN A 335 -12.93 3.50 0.93
N PHE A 336 -11.63 3.68 0.75
CA PHE A 336 -10.66 3.82 1.84
C PHE A 336 -10.96 4.97 2.79
N ILE A 337 -11.31 6.13 2.25
CA ILE A 337 -11.55 7.33 3.06
C ILE A 337 -12.77 7.16 3.97
N VAL A 338 -13.80 6.44 3.53
CA VAL A 338 -15.01 6.19 4.31
C VAL A 338 -14.85 4.99 5.25
N ASN A 339 -14.20 3.91 4.79
CA ASN A 339 -14.20 2.63 5.52
C ASN A 339 -13.02 2.42 6.46
N ALA A 340 -11.83 2.91 6.08
CA ALA A 340 -10.58 2.66 6.80
C ALA A 340 -10.05 3.91 7.51
N LEU A 341 -10.09 5.07 6.87
CA LEU A 341 -9.51 6.29 7.44
C LEU A 341 -10.09 6.68 8.83
N PRO A 342 -11.39 6.50 9.13
CA PRO A 342 -11.90 6.78 10.47
C PRO A 342 -11.29 5.87 11.55
N ASP A 343 -11.13 4.58 11.26
CA ASP A 343 -10.51 3.62 12.16
C ASP A 343 -9.01 3.92 12.35
N LEU A 344 -8.32 4.27 11.26
CA LEU A 344 -6.90 4.64 11.29
C LEU A 344 -6.66 5.89 12.14
N THR A 345 -7.46 6.94 11.93
CA THR A 345 -7.36 8.21 12.69
C THR A 345 -7.81 8.09 14.16
N SER A 346 -8.49 6.98 14.50
CA SER A 346 -8.83 6.60 15.87
C SER A 346 -7.74 5.79 16.59
N GLY A 347 -6.64 5.46 15.90
CA GLY A 347 -5.48 4.77 16.46
C GLY A 347 -5.32 3.31 16.08
N LYS A 348 -6.20 2.73 15.24
CA LYS A 348 -5.93 1.41 14.67
C LYS A 348 -4.74 1.50 13.70
N THR A 349 -4.03 0.38 13.53
CA THR A 349 -3.06 0.26 12.43
C THR A 349 -3.74 0.40 11.08
N LEU A 350 -3.00 0.83 10.06
CA LEU A 350 -3.48 0.88 8.69
C LEU A 350 -4.09 -0.48 8.28
N ALA A 351 -3.36 -1.56 8.54
CA ALA A 351 -3.81 -2.91 8.22
C ALA A 351 -5.13 -3.27 8.93
N GLU A 352 -5.25 -3.05 10.24
CA GLU A 352 -6.50 -3.31 10.98
C GLU A 352 -7.66 -2.43 10.56
N SER A 353 -7.37 -1.26 9.99
CA SER A 353 -8.39 -0.35 9.47
C SER A 353 -8.94 -0.83 8.13
N MET A 354 -8.16 -1.61 7.37
CA MET A 354 -8.50 -2.09 6.04
C MET A 354 -9.16 -3.48 6.03
N ILE A 355 -8.73 -4.37 6.92
CA ILE A 355 -9.19 -5.77 6.90
C ILE A 355 -10.69 -5.89 7.22
N GLY A 356 -11.37 -6.76 6.49
CA GLY A 356 -12.79 -7.06 6.65
C GLY A 356 -13.72 -5.93 6.19
N LYS A 357 -13.16 -4.84 5.65
CA LYS A 357 -13.94 -3.79 4.99
C LYS A 357 -14.20 -4.18 3.56
N THR A 358 -15.40 -3.90 3.09
CA THR A 358 -15.74 -4.04 1.68
C THR A 358 -15.35 -2.77 0.94
N TYR A 359 -14.73 -2.94 -0.21
CA TYR A 359 -14.27 -1.88 -1.08
C TYR A 359 -14.81 -2.11 -2.49
N TYR A 360 -14.94 -1.02 -3.23
CA TYR A 360 -15.35 -1.06 -4.62
C TYR A 360 -14.11 -1.06 -5.53
N TYR A 361 -13.96 -2.08 -6.38
CA TYR A 361 -12.80 -2.36 -7.24
C TYR A 361 -11.44 -2.42 -6.50
N ASN A 362 -10.85 -3.61 -6.38
CA ASN A 362 -9.60 -3.83 -5.61
C ASN A 362 -8.32 -3.42 -6.27
N ASP A 363 -8.34 -3.34 -7.58
CA ASP A 363 -7.17 -2.93 -8.32
C ASP A 363 -6.94 -1.43 -8.25
N ASP A 364 -7.93 -0.68 -7.77
CA ASP A 364 -7.91 0.76 -7.75
C ASP A 364 -7.09 1.32 -6.59
N GLN A 365 -6.62 0.56 -5.60
CA GLN A 365 -5.77 1.13 -4.53
C GLN A 365 -4.61 0.24 -4.09
N LYS A 366 -3.48 0.85 -3.80
CA LYS A 366 -2.23 0.19 -3.39
C LYS A 366 -1.59 0.91 -2.21
N VAL A 367 -1.10 0.12 -1.26
CA VAL A 367 -0.39 0.64 -0.08
C VAL A 367 1.11 0.56 -0.32
N PHE A 368 1.80 1.66 -0.01
CA PHE A 368 3.26 1.72 0.01
C PHE A 368 3.74 2.21 1.37
N GLY A 369 4.55 1.42 2.07
CA GLY A 369 5.16 1.83 3.33
C GLY A 369 4.84 0.90 4.51
N ASP A 370 4.60 1.50 5.68
CA ASP A 370 4.43 0.79 6.96
C ASP A 370 2.96 0.40 7.22
N PRO A 371 2.54 -0.87 7.06
CA PRO A 371 1.15 -1.30 7.31
C PRO A 371 0.77 -1.25 8.79
N THR A 372 1.76 -1.11 9.68
CA THR A 372 1.55 -0.97 11.13
C THR A 372 1.48 0.49 11.59
N PHE A 373 1.55 1.43 10.64
CA PHE A 373 1.37 2.85 10.91
C PHE A 373 0.00 3.08 11.54
N HIS A 374 -0.02 3.82 12.63
CA HIS A 374 -1.22 4.27 13.33
C HIS A 374 -0.93 5.66 13.90
N PHE A 375 -1.99 6.43 14.11
CA PHE A 375 -1.89 7.74 14.75
C PHE A 375 -3.24 8.16 15.30
N HIS A 376 -3.21 9.14 16.19
CA HIS A 376 -4.41 9.82 16.66
C HIS A 376 -4.40 11.26 16.16
N ILE A 377 -5.52 11.69 15.57
CA ILE A 377 -5.75 13.10 15.31
C ILE A 377 -6.27 13.74 16.60
N VAL A 378 -5.49 14.65 17.18
CA VAL A 378 -5.93 15.45 18.34
C VAL A 378 -6.79 16.60 17.81
N LYS A 379 -8.07 16.63 18.21
CA LYS A 379 -9.03 17.69 17.85
C LYS A 379 -8.86 18.95 18.68
#